data_AF-G7YPL2-F1
#
_entry.id   AF-G7YPL2-F1
#
_cell.length_a   1.000
_cell.length_b   1.000
_cell.length_c   1.000
_cell.angle_alpha   90.00
_cell.angle_beta   90.00
_cell.angle_gamma   90.00
#
_symmetry.space_group_name_H-M   'P 1'
#
loop_
_entity.id
_entity.type
_entity.pdbx_description
1 polymer ?
#
loop_
_entity_poly.entity_id
_entity_poly.type
_entity_poly.pdbx_seq_one_letter_code
_entity_poly.pdbx_strand_id
1 'polypeptide(L)'
;MDISTRIEIEKLYSSLGEGATAALRGYKTKHGLIKDLFTVSTITRLIVKFESTGSVLDFPGKRRKSLSDERTPIVQNAVEQLQSQSTMASSSITQVSQLTGIPRASVHRIMRRHLHLYPYHFTLLQKITEEDKEQRVTFANWLLGNEEILGFLATAWRTITNRTKYTEYSLVVRSCD
;
A
#
# COMPACT_ATOMS: atom_id res chain seq x y z
N MET A 1 -4.87 -23.19 -19.06
CA MET A 1 -5.57 -24.48 -18.96
C MET A 1 -6.34 -24.50 -17.67
N ASP A 2 -7.65 -24.67 -17.78
CA ASP A 2 -8.56 -24.67 -16.63
C ASP A 2 -8.29 -25.86 -15.69
N ILE A 3 -8.65 -25.71 -14.42
CA ILE A 3 -8.43 -26.74 -13.39
C ILE A 3 -9.23 -28.00 -13.71
N SER A 4 -10.48 -27.86 -14.18
CA SER A 4 -11.34 -28.98 -14.56
C SER A 4 -10.71 -29.84 -15.65
N THR A 5 -10.15 -29.18 -16.67
CA THR A 5 -9.45 -29.85 -17.78
C THR A 5 -8.26 -30.68 -17.30
N ARG A 6 -7.49 -30.18 -16.32
CA ARG A 6 -6.32 -30.90 -15.80
C ARG A 6 -6.74 -32.15 -15.02
N ILE A 7 -7.76 -32.03 -14.16
CA ILE A 7 -8.31 -33.16 -13.40
C ILE A 7 -8.83 -34.24 -14.35
N GLU A 8 -9.52 -33.84 -15.43
CA GLU A 8 -10.04 -34.79 -16.41
C GLU A 8 -8.92 -35.53 -17.14
N ILE A 9 -7.84 -34.84 -17.52
CA ILE A 9 -6.67 -35.47 -18.15
C ILE A 9 -5.97 -36.44 -17.21
N GLU A 10 -5.81 -36.06 -15.95
CA GLU A 10 -5.22 -36.94 -14.93
C GLU A 10 -6.04 -38.22 -14.76
N LYS A 11 -7.38 -38.10 -14.67
CA LYS A 11 -8.28 -39.26 -14.63
C LYS A 11 -8.14 -40.16 -15.86
N LEU A 12 -8.07 -39.56 -17.05
CA LEU A 12 -7.88 -40.30 -18.30
C LEU A 12 -6.53 -41.00 -18.33
N TYR A 13 -5.47 -40.35 -17.86
CA TYR A 13 -4.13 -40.91 -17.78
C TYR A 13 -4.09 -42.18 -16.90
N SER A 14 -4.71 -42.13 -15.71
CA SER A 14 -4.78 -43.29 -14.81
C SER A 14 -5.64 -44.42 -15.38
N SER A 15 -6.73 -44.11 -16.10
CA SER A 15 -7.61 -45.13 -16.69
C SER A 15 -7.05 -45.83 -17.93
N LEU A 16 -6.14 -45.17 -18.67
CA LEU A 16 -5.64 -45.63 -19.97
C LEU A 16 -4.21 -46.20 -19.90
N GLY A 17 -3.71 -46.50 -18.71
CA GLY A 17 -2.42 -47.17 -18.50
C GLY A 17 -1.20 -46.25 -18.67
N GLU A 18 -1.25 -45.04 -18.11
CA GLU A 18 -0.09 -44.15 -17.93
C GLU A 18 0.57 -43.63 -19.23
N GLY A 19 -0.18 -43.65 -20.33
CA GLY A 19 0.26 -43.09 -21.61
C GLY A 19 -0.17 -41.63 -21.80
N ALA A 20 0.77 -40.68 -21.84
CA ALA A 20 0.45 -39.26 -22.09
C ALA A 20 -0.22 -39.04 -23.46
N THR A 21 0.20 -39.79 -24.48
CA THR A 21 -0.43 -39.78 -25.82
C THR A 21 -1.82 -40.41 -25.80
N ALA A 22 -2.03 -41.46 -25.00
CA ALA A 22 -3.33 -42.11 -24.86
C ALA A 22 -4.32 -41.18 -24.15
N ALA A 23 -3.89 -40.49 -23.09
CA ALA A 23 -4.67 -39.48 -22.39
C ALA A 23 -5.06 -38.31 -23.32
N LEU A 24 -4.11 -37.82 -24.14
CA LEU A 24 -4.39 -36.77 -25.13
C LEU A 24 -5.45 -37.21 -26.15
N ARG A 25 -5.29 -38.41 -26.72
CA ARG A 25 -6.23 -38.98 -27.70
C ARG A 25 -7.59 -39.24 -27.07
N GLY A 26 -7.64 -39.81 -25.87
CA GLY A 26 -8.88 -40.04 -25.12
C GLY A 26 -9.63 -38.74 -24.84
N TYR A 27 -8.92 -37.70 -24.43
CA TYR A 27 -9.50 -36.37 -24.23
C TYR A 27 -10.04 -35.80 -25.55
N LYS A 28 -9.26 -35.91 -26.63
CA LYS A 28 -9.65 -35.45 -27.96
C LYS A 28 -10.92 -36.14 -28.47
N THR A 29 -11.00 -37.46 -28.33
CA THR A 29 -12.16 -38.26 -28.72
C THR A 29 -13.39 -37.91 -27.89
N LYS A 30 -13.23 -37.80 -26.57
CA LYS A 30 -14.34 -37.48 -25.65
C LYS A 30 -14.98 -36.12 -25.93
N HIS A 31 -14.17 -35.14 -26.33
CA HIS A 31 -14.62 -33.77 -26.60
C HIS A 31 -14.78 -33.45 -28.09
N GLY A 32 -14.66 -34.44 -28.99
CA GLY A 32 -14.86 -34.25 -30.43
C GLY A 32 -13.93 -33.23 -31.09
N LEU A 33 -12.71 -33.05 -30.55
CA LEU A 33 -11.81 -32.00 -30.99
C LEU A 33 -11.08 -32.41 -32.28
N ILE A 34 -11.10 -31.53 -33.30
CA ILE A 34 -10.40 -31.75 -34.57
C ILE A 34 -8.89 -31.50 -34.39
N LYS A 35 -8.55 -30.41 -33.68
CA LYS A 35 -7.17 -30.00 -33.41
C LYS A 35 -6.77 -30.32 -31.97
N ASP A 36 -5.52 -30.72 -31.80
CA ASP A 36 -4.97 -30.96 -30.47
C ASP A 36 -4.85 -29.63 -29.71
N LEU A 37 -5.49 -29.58 -28.54
CA LEU A 37 -5.53 -28.37 -27.71
C LEU A 37 -4.22 -28.15 -26.93
N PHE A 38 -3.47 -29.22 -26.69
CA PHE A 38 -2.21 -29.21 -25.94
C PHE A 38 -1.27 -30.31 -26.44
N THR A 39 0.03 -30.07 -26.28
CA THR A 39 1.09 -31.01 -26.65
C THR A 39 1.22 -32.13 -25.62
N VAL A 40 1.68 -33.31 -26.06
CA VAL A 40 2.00 -34.44 -25.17
C VAL A 40 2.93 -34.01 -24.03
N SER A 41 3.93 -33.15 -24.31
CA SER A 41 4.85 -32.62 -23.29
C SER A 41 4.15 -31.81 -22.21
N THR A 42 3.05 -31.13 -22.52
CA THR A 42 2.23 -30.40 -21.53
C THR A 42 1.58 -31.40 -20.57
N ILE A 43 1.03 -32.51 -21.09
CA ILE A 43 0.43 -33.57 -20.27
C ILE A 43 1.50 -34.22 -19.40
N THR A 44 2.65 -34.58 -19.96
CA THR A 44 3.76 -35.16 -19.19
C THR A 44 4.20 -34.23 -18.05
N ARG A 45 4.33 -32.92 -18.30
CA ARG A 45 4.67 -31.93 -17.26
C ARG A 45 3.58 -31.82 -16.18
N LEU A 46 2.31 -31.95 -16.56
CA LEU A 46 1.20 -31.94 -15.61
C LEU A 46 1.22 -33.17 -14.70
N ILE A 47 1.46 -34.35 -15.26
CA ILE A 47 1.57 -35.60 -14.50
C ILE A 47 2.77 -35.57 -13.56
N VAL A 48 3.97 -35.23 -14.05
CA VAL A 48 5.17 -35.12 -13.20
C VAL A 48 4.98 -34.11 -12.06
N LYS A 49 4.32 -32.97 -12.35
CA LYS A 49 3.95 -31.99 -11.33
C LYS A 49 2.96 -32.56 -10.31
N PHE A 50 1.96 -33.30 -10.78
CA PHE A 50 0.97 -33.94 -9.93
C PHE A 50 1.60 -35.02 -9.05
N GLU A 51 2.41 -35.92 -9.60
CA GLU A 51 3.10 -36.97 -8.84
C GLU A 51 4.04 -36.41 -7.77
N SER A 52 4.73 -35.30 -8.07
CA SER A 52 5.64 -34.66 -7.11
C SER A 52 4.95 -33.85 -6.02
N THR A 53 3.78 -33.28 -6.28
CA THR A 53 3.11 -32.32 -5.36
C THR A 53 1.81 -32.84 -4.77
N GLY A 54 1.19 -33.85 -5.39
CA GLY A 54 -0.18 -34.33 -5.10
C GLY A 54 -1.27 -33.32 -5.45
N SER A 55 -0.97 -32.27 -6.22
CA SER A 55 -1.88 -31.16 -6.49
C SER A 55 -1.92 -30.76 -7.96
N VAL A 56 -3.13 -30.52 -8.45
CA VAL A 56 -3.41 -30.04 -9.81
C VAL A 56 -3.33 -28.51 -9.92
N LEU A 57 -3.37 -27.82 -8.77
CA LEU A 57 -3.34 -26.35 -8.69
C LEU A 57 -2.02 -25.78 -9.19
N ASP A 58 -2.05 -24.55 -9.69
CA ASP A 58 -0.82 -23.86 -10.07
C ASP A 58 0.01 -23.51 -8.86
N PHE A 59 1.33 -23.64 -9.01
CA PHE A 59 2.24 -23.10 -8.02
C PHE A 59 2.04 -21.60 -7.93
N PRO A 60 2.13 -21.02 -6.71
CA PRO A 60 2.20 -19.57 -6.61
C PRO A 60 3.38 -19.12 -7.48
N GLY A 61 3.07 -18.32 -8.51
CA GLY A 61 4.09 -17.88 -9.47
C GLY A 61 5.25 -17.23 -8.74
N LYS A 62 6.48 -17.47 -9.21
CA LYS A 62 7.69 -16.88 -8.62
C LYS A 62 7.54 -15.36 -8.59
N ARG A 63 7.14 -14.82 -7.44
CA ARG A 63 6.99 -13.38 -7.27
C ARG A 63 8.40 -12.78 -7.33
N ARG A 64 8.54 -11.64 -7.99
CA ARG A 64 9.75 -10.83 -7.83
C ARG A 64 9.89 -10.55 -6.33
N LYS A 65 11.09 -10.79 -5.78
CA LYS A 65 11.39 -10.50 -4.37
C LYS A 65 10.93 -9.07 -4.08
N SER A 66 10.16 -8.90 -3.02
CA SER A 66 9.73 -7.56 -2.62
C SER A 66 10.96 -6.73 -2.34
N LEU A 67 11.01 -5.53 -2.90
CA LEU A 67 12.06 -4.54 -2.65
C LEU A 67 12.06 -4.04 -1.19
N SER A 68 11.09 -4.44 -0.36
CA SER A 68 10.82 -3.82 0.93
C SER A 68 11.68 -4.32 2.07
N ASP A 69 11.73 -5.62 2.36
CA ASP A 69 12.08 -6.04 3.72
C ASP A 69 13.55 -5.75 4.06
N GLU A 70 14.46 -5.96 3.11
CA GLU A 70 15.89 -5.65 3.29
C GLU A 70 16.18 -4.13 3.23
N ARG A 71 15.45 -3.38 2.39
CA ARG A 71 15.77 -1.96 2.11
C ARG A 71 15.01 -0.97 3.00
N THR A 72 13.91 -1.40 3.60
CA THR A 72 13.10 -0.57 4.51
C THR A 72 13.92 -0.07 5.71
N PRO A 73 14.66 -0.91 6.46
CA PRO A 73 15.46 -0.42 7.59
C PRO A 73 16.58 0.54 7.14
N ILE A 74 17.18 0.29 5.96
CA ILE A 74 18.22 1.17 5.40
C ILE A 74 17.65 2.56 5.11
N VAL A 75 16.48 2.62 4.46
CA VAL A 75 15.79 3.88 4.16
C VAL A 75 15.35 4.58 5.44
N GLN A 76 14.88 3.84 6.43
CA GLN A 76 14.44 4.42 7.70
C GLN A 76 15.60 5.08 8.46
N ASN A 77 16.72 4.39 8.63
CA ASN A 77 17.90 4.96 9.28
C ASN A 77 18.41 6.21 8.55
N ALA A 78 18.39 6.19 7.21
CA ALA A 78 18.79 7.34 6.41
C ALA A 78 17.85 8.55 6.59
N VAL A 79 16.55 8.31 6.72
CA VAL A 79 15.57 9.37 7.00
C VAL A 79 15.82 9.96 8.39
N GLU A 80 15.96 9.13 9.42
CA GLU A 80 16.20 9.56 10.80
C GLU A 80 17.51 10.38 10.90
N GLN A 81 18.59 9.91 10.26
CA GLN A 81 19.85 10.64 10.20
C GLN A 81 19.71 12.03 9.58
N LEU A 82 19.00 12.14 8.44
CA LEU A 82 18.80 13.41 7.76
C LEU A 82 17.91 14.37 8.57
N GLN A 83 16.90 13.83 9.26
CA GLN A 83 16.05 14.63 10.13
C GLN A 83 16.81 15.18 11.34
N SER A 84 17.68 14.38 11.98
CA SER A 84 18.50 14.85 13.10
C SER A 84 19.51 15.94 12.72
N GLN A 85 19.95 15.98 11.45
CA GLN A 85 20.88 16.99 10.96
C GLN A 85 20.18 18.27 10.48
N SER A 86 18.88 18.21 10.22
CA SER A 86 18.09 19.33 9.68
C SER A 86 17.51 20.18 10.80
N THR A 87 17.70 21.49 10.73
CA THR A 87 17.09 22.46 11.67
C THR A 87 15.55 22.39 11.67
N MET A 88 14.96 21.92 10.57
CA MET A 88 13.51 21.78 10.40
C MET A 88 13.03 20.33 10.53
N ALA A 89 13.88 19.41 11.01
CA ALA A 89 13.60 17.97 11.09
C ALA A 89 13.03 17.40 9.78
N SER A 90 13.49 17.91 8.64
CA SER A 90 12.97 17.58 7.31
C SER A 90 13.98 16.78 6.49
N SER A 91 13.48 15.86 5.66
CA SER A 91 14.29 15.03 4.77
C SER A 91 13.66 14.96 3.39
N SER A 92 14.44 15.15 2.33
CA SER A 92 13.95 15.00 0.95
C SER A 92 14.18 13.59 0.39
N ILE A 93 13.28 13.13 -0.48
CA ILE A 93 13.40 11.83 -1.18
C ILE A 93 14.72 11.77 -1.98
N THR A 94 15.15 12.90 -2.55
CA THR A 94 16.39 12.99 -3.31
C THR A 94 17.61 12.75 -2.43
N GLN A 95 17.68 13.38 -1.26
CA GLN A 95 18.79 13.20 -0.31
C GLN A 95 18.85 11.75 0.20
N VAL A 96 17.70 11.17 0.57
CA VAL A 96 17.63 9.77 1.01
C VAL A 96 18.10 8.82 -0.10
N SER A 97 17.72 9.09 -1.35
CA SER A 97 18.17 8.31 -2.51
C SER A 97 19.67 8.40 -2.75
N GLN A 98 20.26 9.58 -2.60
CA GLN A 98 21.70 9.79 -2.72
C GLN A 98 22.47 9.09 -1.59
N LEU A 99 21.98 9.19 -0.35
CA LEU A 99 22.61 8.58 0.82
C LEU A 99 22.58 7.04 0.78
N THR A 100 21.47 6.46 0.32
CA THR A 100 21.27 5.00 0.32
C THR A 100 21.65 4.32 -1.00
N GLY A 101 21.87 5.09 -2.07
CA GLY A 101 22.04 4.56 -3.44
C GLY A 101 20.78 3.90 -4.03
N ILE A 102 19.64 3.95 -3.33
CA ILE A 102 18.38 3.38 -3.79
C ILE A 102 17.70 4.37 -4.75
N PRO A 103 17.14 3.94 -5.90
CA PRO A 103 16.45 4.84 -6.81
C PRO A 103 15.28 5.58 -6.15
N ARG A 104 15.14 6.89 -6.45
CA ARG A 104 14.10 7.78 -5.88
C ARG A 104 12.70 7.18 -5.88
N ALA A 105 12.29 6.52 -6.96
CA ALA A 105 10.97 5.89 -7.06
C ALA A 105 10.77 4.75 -6.04
N SER A 106 11.84 3.99 -5.76
CA SER A 106 11.80 2.93 -4.75
C SER A 106 11.80 3.52 -3.34
N VAL A 107 12.61 4.55 -3.08
CA VAL A 107 12.59 5.29 -1.80
C VAL A 107 11.20 5.85 -1.52
N HIS A 108 10.60 6.55 -2.49
CA HIS A 108 9.24 7.08 -2.36
C HIS A 108 8.21 6.00 -2.04
N ARG A 109 8.29 4.83 -2.71
CA ARG A 109 7.39 3.71 -2.43
C ARG A 109 7.61 3.13 -1.04
N ILE A 110 8.86 3.01 -0.59
CA ILE A 110 9.22 2.55 0.76
C ILE A 110 8.66 3.53 1.81
N MET A 111 8.94 4.82 1.65
CA MET A 111 8.44 5.86 2.56
C MET A 111 6.90 5.85 2.63
N ARG A 112 6.19 5.83 1.49
CA ARG A 112 4.72 5.87 1.46
C ARG A 112 4.04 4.59 1.94
N ARG A 113 4.54 3.41 1.53
CA ARG A 113 3.82 2.12 1.73
C ARG A 113 4.31 1.31 2.93
N HIS A 114 5.57 1.47 3.32
CA HIS A 114 6.17 0.65 4.39
C HIS A 114 6.43 1.47 5.65
N LEU A 115 6.90 2.72 5.51
CA LEU A 115 7.14 3.61 6.65
C LEU A 115 5.94 4.51 6.97
N HIS A 116 4.91 4.53 6.11
CA HIS A 116 3.75 5.40 6.21
C HIS A 116 4.09 6.89 6.40
N LEU A 117 5.23 7.31 5.86
CA LEU A 117 5.66 8.70 5.84
C LEU A 117 5.01 9.40 4.66
N TYR A 118 4.17 10.38 5.00
CA TYR A 118 3.48 11.22 4.04
C TYR A 118 4.09 12.62 4.04
N PRO A 119 4.24 13.27 2.87
CA PRO A 119 4.61 14.67 2.83
C PRO A 119 3.64 15.46 3.70
N TYR A 120 4.19 16.20 4.66
CA TYR A 120 3.39 17.11 5.48
C TYR A 120 2.89 18.25 4.58
N HIS A 121 1.61 18.61 4.70
CA HIS A 121 1.07 19.77 4.01
C HIS A 121 1.55 21.03 4.73
N PHE A 122 2.52 21.73 4.15
CA PHE A 122 2.97 23.01 4.71
C PHE A 122 1.93 24.10 4.44
N THR A 123 1.42 24.73 5.50
CA THR A 123 0.59 25.93 5.40
C THR A 123 1.51 27.14 5.54
N LEU A 124 1.56 28.00 4.52
CA LEU A 124 2.25 29.29 4.62
C LEU A 124 1.47 30.17 5.60
N LEU A 125 2.03 30.38 6.79
CA LEU A 125 1.51 31.32 7.77
C LEU A 125 2.31 32.62 7.72
N GLN A 126 1.66 33.72 8.08
CA GLN A 126 2.35 34.99 8.28
C GLN A 126 3.42 34.85 9.36
N LYS A 127 4.57 35.48 9.14
CA LYS A 127 5.63 35.56 10.15
C LYS A 127 5.07 36.32 11.36
N ILE A 128 5.05 35.65 12.51
CA ILE A 128 4.61 36.24 13.77
C ILE A 128 5.83 36.92 14.41
N THR A 129 5.74 38.21 14.72
CA THR A 129 6.80 38.91 15.48
C THR A 129 6.68 38.60 16.99
N GLU A 130 7.66 38.96 17.81
CA GLU A 130 7.54 38.73 19.26
C GLU A 130 6.41 39.59 19.87
N GLU A 131 6.22 40.81 19.37
CA GLU A 131 5.15 41.72 19.78
C GLU A 131 3.77 41.13 19.46
N ASP A 132 3.61 40.50 18.28
CA ASP A 132 2.38 39.82 17.90
C ASP A 132 2.05 38.68 18.88
N LYS A 133 3.07 37.96 19.40
CA LYS A 133 2.84 36.89 20.37
C LYS A 133 2.31 37.45 21.68
N GLU A 134 2.90 38.52 22.19
CA GLU A 134 2.45 39.17 23.43
C GLU A 134 1.03 39.72 23.29
N GLN A 135 0.72 40.36 22.16
CA GLN A 135 -0.63 40.85 21.88
C GLN A 135 -1.65 39.71 21.79
N ARG A 136 -1.30 38.61 21.12
CA ARG A 136 -2.17 37.43 21.02
C ARG A 136 -2.41 36.77 22.38
N VAL A 137 -1.39 36.65 23.22
CA VAL A 137 -1.52 36.13 24.59
C VAL A 137 -2.37 37.05 25.45
N THR A 138 -2.13 38.36 25.38
CA THR A 138 -2.91 39.36 26.12
C THR A 138 -4.38 39.34 25.71
N PHE A 139 -4.65 39.27 24.40
CA PHE A 139 -6.00 39.13 23.87
C PHE A 139 -6.66 37.83 24.33
N ALA A 140 -5.96 36.70 24.29
CA ALA A 140 -6.48 35.41 24.74
C ALA A 140 -6.83 35.43 26.24
N ASN A 141 -5.96 36.02 27.08
CA ASN A 141 -6.21 36.17 28.52
C ASN A 141 -7.38 37.11 28.81
N TRP A 142 -7.48 38.23 28.08
CA TRP A 142 -8.64 39.11 28.17
C TRP A 142 -9.93 38.38 27.78
N LEU A 143 -9.91 37.59 26.71
CA LEU A 143 -11.06 36.83 26.24
C LEU A 143 -11.51 35.79 27.27
N LEU A 144 -10.55 35.11 27.93
CA LEU A 144 -10.82 34.15 29.00
C LEU A 144 -11.51 34.79 30.22
N GLY A 145 -11.16 36.05 30.54
CA GLY A 145 -11.81 36.81 31.62
C GLY A 145 -13.20 37.36 31.27
N ASN A 146 -13.67 37.21 30.02
CA ASN A 146 -14.94 37.74 29.53
C ASN A 146 -15.80 36.62 28.92
N GLU A 147 -16.27 35.70 29.75
CA GLU A 147 -17.00 34.48 29.35
C GLU A 147 -18.27 34.75 28.51
N GLU A 148 -18.97 35.86 28.71
CA GLU A 148 -20.14 36.24 27.89
C GLU A 148 -19.77 36.45 26.41
N ILE A 149 -18.59 37.02 26.13
CA ILE A 149 -18.10 37.25 24.76
C ILE A 149 -17.70 35.92 24.11
N LEU A 150 -17.11 35.01 24.89
CA LEU A 150 -16.77 33.66 24.41
C LEU A 150 -18.02 32.88 23.98
N GLY A 151 -19.11 32.98 24.74
CA GLY A 151 -20.39 32.36 24.39
C GLY A 151 -20.96 32.88 23.07
N PHE A 152 -20.91 34.20 22.86
CA PHE A 152 -21.35 34.84 21.62
C PHE A 152 -20.47 34.44 20.42
N LEU A 153 -19.14 34.51 20.56
CA LEU A 153 -18.20 34.15 19.50
C LEU A 153 -18.25 32.67 19.14
N ALA A 154 -18.38 31.77 20.11
CA ALA A 154 -18.53 30.33 19.84
C ALA A 154 -19.83 30.03 19.07
N THR A 155 -20.91 30.75 19.37
CA THR A 155 -22.19 30.63 18.67
C THR A 155 -22.09 31.17 17.24
N ALA A 156 -21.46 32.32 17.05
CA ALA A 156 -21.19 32.91 15.73
C ALA A 156 -20.24 32.04 14.88
N TRP A 157 -19.22 31.44 15.49
CA TRP A 157 -18.28 30.57 14.78
C TRP A 157 -18.94 29.25 14.34
N ARG A 158 -19.81 28.68 15.19
CA ARG A 158 -20.66 27.53 14.82
C ARG A 158 -21.62 27.85 13.68
N THR A 159 -22.22 29.04 13.63
CA THR A 159 -23.13 29.40 12.52
C THR A 159 -22.35 29.62 11.23
N ILE A 160 -21.16 30.24 11.27
CA ILE A 160 -20.28 30.42 10.10
C ILE A 160 -19.81 29.07 9.55
N THR A 161 -19.30 28.18 10.42
CA THR A 161 -18.80 26.86 10.01
C THR A 161 -19.89 25.89 9.56
N ASN A 162 -21.10 25.98 10.13
CA ASN A 162 -22.24 25.22 9.61
C ASN A 162 -22.74 25.74 8.25
N ARG A 163 -22.50 27.02 7.93
CA ARG A 163 -22.80 27.60 6.61
C ARG A 163 -21.78 27.20 5.54
N THR A 164 -20.58 26.81 5.95
CA THR A 164 -19.50 26.32 5.07
C THR A 164 -19.35 24.80 5.07
N LYS A 165 -20.39 24.04 5.49
CA LYS A 165 -20.46 22.56 5.44
C LYS A 165 -20.48 21.94 4.01
N TYR A 166 -19.72 22.51 3.09
CA TYR A 166 -19.12 21.82 1.97
C TYR A 166 -17.62 22.13 1.96
N THR A 167 -16.90 21.63 2.97
CA THR A 167 -15.57 21.03 2.85
C THR A 167 -15.12 20.61 4.26
N GLU A 168 -15.05 19.29 4.41
CA GLU A 168 -14.36 18.46 5.40
C GLU A 168 -13.40 19.18 6.37
N TYR A 169 -13.53 18.92 7.68
CA TYR A 169 -12.61 18.10 8.50
C TYR A 169 -13.03 18.25 9.96
N SER A 170 -13.42 17.11 10.54
CA SER A 170 -13.78 16.92 11.94
C SER A 170 -12.66 17.36 12.89
N LEU A 171 -12.89 18.41 13.68
CA LEU A 171 -12.07 18.71 14.85
C LEU A 171 -12.53 17.83 16.01
N VAL A 172 -11.69 16.84 16.30
CA VAL A 172 -11.71 16.01 17.50
C VAL A 172 -11.42 16.92 18.70
N VAL A 173 -12.45 17.26 19.46
CA VAL A 173 -12.28 17.81 20.81
C VAL A 173 -12.18 16.60 21.74
N ARG A 174 -10.95 16.19 22.08
CA ARG A 174 -10.71 15.42 23.30
C ARG A 174 -10.52 16.43 24.43
N SER A 175 -11.48 16.47 25.35
CA SER A 175 -11.21 16.89 26.73
C SER A 175 -10.11 16.00 27.28
N CYS A 176 -9.02 16.60 27.74
CA CYS A 176 -8.18 15.97 28.75
C CYS A 176 -8.82 16.32 30.09
N ASP A 177 -9.27 15.30 30.80
CA ASP A 177 -9.34 15.31 32.26
C ASP A 177 -7.92 15.20 32.83
#